data_AF-A7HDR5-F1
#
_entry.id   AF-A7HDR5-F1
#
_cell.length_a   1.000
_cell.length_b   1.000
_cell.length_c   1.000
_cell.angle_alpha   90.00
_cell.angle_beta   90.00
_cell.angle_gamma   90.00
#
_symmetry.space_group_name_H-M   'P 1'
#
loop_
_entity.id
_entity.type
_entity.pdbx_description
1 polymer ?
#
loop_
_entity_poly.entity_id
_entity_poly.type
_entity_poly.pdbx_seq_one_letter_code
_entity_poly.pdbx_strand_id
1 'polypeptide(L)'
;MSEPVLEGLLFDGRSAASTPVRLSIAGGVLTVRTPDGVLLLEHGLSRLTVSEAFATAPRQLGLPGGAVVEVADGSALTAALAAAGRRPGLVARLEARWPAALAAVVAGVGVLVSAYVYGLPAAARWVAGRLPPSAERRLGDGVLEVLDRNLLRPTTLSEEEQRAAQARVDDAARFGAPAVSYRLLFRAAGFGPSTNAFALPGGTVVLLDGLVRGTASDDRLVAVVGHELGHVARRHSMQAFLKSAGVGAAASLLWGDFSGQAAAIPAALAMFDYSRDAEREADEDGVRFLRAAGRSALPMVDALCLLQSVELEAGMGELPGLLSTHPKLAERIAHVRDLGGVDPSYRCPDPPPRACTTCDSDEDEDGEDGFGEDEEGEDGTATCEPEGAPRPGSD
;
A
#
# COMPACT_ATOMS: atom_id res chain seq x y z
N MET A 1 27.86 29.87 -54.50
CA MET A 1 27.08 30.18 -53.29
C MET A 1 28.05 30.74 -52.28
N SER A 2 27.83 31.95 -51.77
CA SER A 2 28.73 32.58 -50.81
C SER A 2 28.84 31.73 -49.56
N GLU A 3 30.07 31.42 -49.13
CA GLU A 3 30.30 30.65 -47.92
C GLU A 3 29.82 31.44 -46.69
N PRO A 4 29.13 30.82 -45.73
CA PRO A 4 28.69 31.52 -44.52
C PRO A 4 29.91 31.93 -43.70
N VAL A 5 30.14 33.24 -43.60
CA VAL A 5 31.19 33.81 -42.75
C VAL A 5 30.59 34.13 -41.39
N LEU A 6 31.16 33.54 -40.35
CA LEU A 6 30.76 33.76 -38.96
C LEU A 6 31.77 34.67 -38.27
N GLU A 7 31.32 35.55 -37.40
CA GLU A 7 32.20 36.36 -36.55
C GLU A 7 32.40 35.68 -35.18
N GLY A 8 33.62 35.73 -34.66
CA GLY A 8 33.95 35.14 -33.38
C GLY A 8 35.20 35.75 -32.74
N LEU A 9 35.52 35.26 -31.55
CA LEU A 9 36.67 35.66 -30.76
C LEU A 9 37.61 34.46 -30.60
N LEU A 10 38.85 34.59 -31.06
CA LEU A 10 39.89 33.58 -30.88
C LEU A 10 40.65 33.85 -29.57
N PHE A 11 40.72 32.83 -28.73
CA PHE A 11 41.56 32.75 -27.55
C PHE A 11 42.67 31.73 -27.79
N ASP A 12 43.92 32.11 -27.57
CA ASP A 12 45.11 31.30 -27.89
C ASP A 12 45.41 30.19 -26.85
N GLY A 13 44.65 30.14 -25.75
CA GLY A 13 44.85 29.19 -24.65
C GLY A 13 46.10 29.46 -23.79
N ARG A 14 46.82 30.56 -24.06
CA ARG A 14 48.05 30.97 -23.34
C ARG A 14 47.87 32.31 -22.64
N SER A 15 46.97 33.16 -23.13
CA SER A 15 46.61 34.45 -22.55
C SER A 15 45.09 34.64 -22.53
N ALA A 16 44.61 35.54 -21.68
CA ALA A 16 43.19 35.91 -21.63
C ALA A 16 42.79 36.92 -22.73
N ALA A 17 43.70 37.26 -23.64
CA ALA A 17 43.43 38.20 -24.71
C ALA A 17 42.62 37.52 -25.83
N SER A 18 41.56 38.19 -26.27
CA SER A 18 40.75 37.76 -27.41
C SER A 18 41.13 38.52 -28.67
N THR A 19 41.15 37.81 -29.81
CA THR A 19 41.34 38.41 -31.12
C THR A 19 40.07 38.25 -31.96
N PRO A 20 39.48 39.32 -32.50
CA PRO A 20 38.35 39.21 -33.42
C PRO A 20 38.74 38.42 -34.67
N VAL A 21 37.93 37.44 -35.05
CA VAL A 21 38.19 36.56 -36.20
C VAL A 21 36.92 36.31 -37.01
N ARG A 22 37.12 36.02 -38.30
CA ARG A 22 36.10 35.51 -39.21
C ARG A 22 36.34 34.03 -39.48
N LEU A 23 35.31 33.22 -39.28
CA LEU A 23 35.33 31.79 -39.53
C LEU A 23 34.58 31.46 -40.83
N SER A 24 35.16 30.61 -41.67
CA SER A 24 34.46 29.94 -42.77
C SER A 24 34.57 28.43 -42.60
N ILE A 25 33.50 27.70 -42.89
CA ILE A 25 33.47 26.24 -42.88
C ILE A 25 33.11 25.77 -44.28
N ALA A 26 34.07 25.20 -44.99
CA ALA A 26 33.91 24.70 -46.35
C ALA A 26 34.65 23.37 -46.54
N GLY A 27 34.05 22.44 -47.29
CA GLY A 27 34.73 21.19 -47.68
C GLY A 27 35.20 20.29 -46.51
N GLY A 28 34.63 20.45 -45.31
CA GLY A 28 35.08 19.70 -44.12
C GLY A 28 36.24 20.34 -43.36
N VAL A 29 36.60 21.58 -43.68
CA VAL A 29 37.70 22.34 -43.09
C VAL A 29 37.14 23.63 -42.48
N LEU A 30 37.63 23.97 -41.27
CA LEU A 30 37.42 25.25 -40.61
C LEU A 30 38.61 26.16 -40.92
N THR A 31 38.33 27.33 -41.47
CA THR A 31 39.31 28.37 -41.77
C THR A 31 39.04 29.58 -40.88
N VAL A 32 40.05 30.02 -40.12
CA VAL A 32 39.97 31.20 -39.23
C VAL A 32 40.86 32.29 -39.81
N ARG A 33 40.27 33.46 -40.09
CA ARG A 33 40.95 34.63 -40.67
C ARG A 33 40.81 35.86 -39.78
N THR A 34 41.74 36.80 -39.86
CA THR A 34 41.55 38.14 -39.28
C THR A 34 40.46 38.91 -40.04
N PRO A 35 39.92 40.02 -39.47
CA PRO A 35 38.99 40.90 -40.18
C PRO A 35 39.57 41.46 -41.49
N ASP A 36 40.90 41.57 -41.57
CA ASP A 36 41.66 42.02 -42.75
C ASP A 36 41.95 40.90 -43.77
N GLY A 37 41.47 39.68 -43.51
CA GLY A 37 41.54 38.55 -44.45
C GLY A 37 42.81 37.69 -44.36
N VAL A 38 43.70 37.95 -43.39
CA VAL A 38 44.89 37.13 -43.16
C VAL A 38 44.49 35.78 -42.57
N LEU A 39 44.96 34.69 -43.17
CA LEU A 39 44.73 33.34 -42.66
C LEU A 39 45.53 33.11 -41.37
N LEU A 40 44.84 32.81 -40.26
CA LEU A 40 45.45 32.49 -38.99
C LEU A 40 45.61 30.98 -38.80
N LEU A 41 44.53 30.22 -39.00
CA LEU A 41 44.47 28.79 -38.70
C LEU A 41 43.57 28.06 -39.69
N GLU A 42 43.92 26.81 -39.97
CA GLU A 42 43.12 25.91 -40.79
C GLU A 42 43.13 24.51 -40.16
N HIS A 43 41.96 23.97 -39.85
CA HIS A 43 41.81 22.65 -39.24
C HIS A 43 40.66 21.85 -39.85
N GLY A 44 40.89 20.56 -40.07
CA GLY A 44 39.83 19.64 -40.45
C GLY A 44 38.79 19.51 -39.33
N LEU A 45 37.50 19.51 -39.68
CA LEU A 45 36.39 19.45 -38.72
C LEU A 45 36.50 18.25 -37.76
N SER A 46 37.07 17.13 -38.22
CA SER A 46 37.27 15.91 -37.41
C SER A 46 38.16 16.11 -36.18
N ARG A 47 38.99 17.17 -36.15
CA ARG A 47 39.92 17.48 -35.06
C ARG A 47 39.39 18.56 -34.11
N LEU A 48 38.16 19.01 -34.30
CA LEU A 48 37.53 20.05 -33.48
C LEU A 48 36.67 19.43 -32.37
N THR A 49 36.76 20.02 -31.18
CA THR A 49 35.82 19.78 -30.08
C THR A 49 34.81 20.92 -30.04
N VAL A 50 33.54 20.64 -30.33
CA VAL A 50 32.46 21.64 -30.34
C VAL A 50 31.73 21.59 -29.00
N SER A 51 31.60 22.71 -28.31
CA SER A 51 30.82 22.79 -27.08
C SER A 51 29.33 22.55 -27.33
N GLU A 52 28.63 22.09 -26.29
CA GLU A 52 27.18 21.90 -26.33
C GLU A 52 26.46 23.22 -26.64
N ALA A 53 25.31 23.10 -27.31
CA ALA A 53 24.51 24.25 -27.70
C ALA A 53 23.51 24.59 -26.61
N PHE A 54 23.82 25.61 -25.81
CA PHE A 54 22.87 26.22 -24.87
C PHE A 54 22.16 27.39 -25.57
N ALA A 55 20.87 27.58 -25.25
CA ALA A 55 20.00 28.51 -25.96
C ALA A 55 20.44 29.99 -25.91
N THR A 56 21.25 30.37 -24.91
CA THR A 56 21.64 31.77 -24.64
C THR A 56 23.13 31.99 -24.47
N ALA A 57 23.96 30.93 -24.55
CA ALA A 57 25.40 31.03 -24.35
C ALA A 57 26.14 31.00 -25.69
N PRO A 58 27.23 31.79 -25.82
CA PRO A 58 28.09 31.72 -26.99
C PRO A 58 28.72 30.33 -27.12
N ARG A 59 28.85 29.83 -28.35
CA ARG A 59 29.36 28.49 -28.63
C ARG A 59 30.86 28.50 -28.78
N GLN A 60 31.53 27.50 -28.24
CA GLN A 60 32.98 27.38 -28.25
C GLN A 60 33.45 26.24 -29.16
N LEU A 61 34.45 26.52 -29.98
CA LEU A 61 35.15 25.58 -30.84
C LEU A 61 36.56 25.40 -30.30
N GLY A 62 36.83 24.28 -29.63
CA GLY A 62 38.18 23.90 -29.22
C GLY A 62 38.99 23.43 -30.42
N LEU A 63 40.17 24.03 -30.59
CA LEU A 63 41.15 23.74 -31.63
C LEU A 63 42.26 22.84 -31.08
N PRO A 64 42.94 22.05 -31.94
CA PRO A 64 44.13 21.31 -31.55
C PRO A 64 45.22 22.26 -31.02
N GLY A 65 45.73 22.00 -29.82
CA GLY A 65 46.75 22.85 -29.17
C GLY A 65 46.20 23.79 -28.10
N GLY A 66 44.90 23.71 -27.77
CA GLY A 66 44.30 24.38 -26.60
C GLY A 66 43.70 25.76 -26.87
N ALA A 67 43.76 26.25 -28.12
CA ALA A 67 43.06 27.46 -28.53
C ALA A 67 41.55 27.23 -28.65
N VAL A 68 40.75 28.26 -28.38
CA VAL A 68 39.28 28.20 -28.42
C VAL A 68 38.75 29.36 -29.24
N VAL A 69 37.81 29.09 -30.15
CA VAL A 69 37.06 30.14 -30.85
C VAL A 69 35.65 30.21 -30.31
N GLU A 70 35.28 31.38 -29.79
CA GLU A 70 33.94 31.67 -29.31
C GLU A 70 33.11 32.35 -30.40
N VAL A 71 31.93 31.83 -30.67
CA VAL A 71 31.00 32.34 -31.69
C VAL A 71 29.71 32.76 -30.99
N ALA A 72 29.37 34.06 -31.10
CA ALA A 72 28.20 34.63 -30.45
C ALA A 72 26.88 34.08 -31.03
N ASP A 73 26.81 33.89 -32.35
CA ASP A 73 25.66 33.30 -33.02
C ASP A 73 25.77 31.77 -33.08
N GLY A 74 25.30 31.13 -32.00
CA GLY A 74 25.25 29.66 -31.91
C GLY A 74 24.35 29.00 -32.96
N SER A 75 23.34 29.70 -33.48
CA SER A 75 22.40 29.17 -34.47
C SER A 75 23.03 29.10 -35.87
N ALA A 76 23.73 30.16 -36.28
CA ALA A 76 24.46 30.22 -37.54
C ALA A 76 25.63 29.22 -37.57
N LEU A 77 26.34 29.05 -36.44
CA LEU A 77 27.37 28.02 -36.30
C LEU A 77 26.78 26.60 -36.43
N THR A 78 25.60 26.35 -35.87
CA THR A 78 24.91 25.06 -35.99
C THR A 78 24.54 24.75 -37.44
N ALA A 79 24.02 25.74 -38.16
CA ALA A 79 23.69 25.59 -39.58
C ALA A 79 24.94 25.32 -40.43
N ALA A 80 26.05 26.03 -40.18
CA ALA A 80 27.32 25.84 -40.88
C ALA A 80 27.93 24.45 -40.62
N LEU A 81 27.91 23.98 -39.36
CA LEU A 81 28.38 22.63 -38.99
C LEU A 81 27.51 21.53 -39.60
N ALA A 82 26.19 21.72 -39.64
CA ALA A 82 25.25 20.78 -40.27
C ALA A 82 25.45 20.71 -41.78
N ALA A 83 25.62 21.86 -42.45
CA ALA A 83 25.93 21.93 -43.88
C ALA A 83 27.27 21.24 -44.22
N ALA A 84 28.23 21.26 -43.30
CA ALA A 84 29.50 20.56 -43.43
C ALA A 84 29.45 19.07 -43.02
N GLY A 85 28.25 18.51 -42.82
CA GLY A 85 28.04 17.08 -42.56
C GLY A 85 28.19 16.64 -41.10
N ARG A 86 28.42 17.55 -40.16
CA ARG A 86 28.50 17.23 -38.72
C ARG A 86 27.08 17.18 -38.15
N ARG A 87 26.62 15.98 -37.79
CA ARG A 87 25.30 15.79 -37.17
C ARG A 87 25.42 15.84 -35.63
N PRO A 88 24.45 16.42 -34.91
CA PRO A 88 24.42 16.37 -33.45
C PRO A 88 24.33 14.92 -32.97
N GLY A 89 24.94 14.64 -31.81
CA GLY A 89 24.91 13.34 -31.13
C GLY A 89 23.50 12.96 -30.65
N LEU A 90 23.32 11.71 -30.21
CA LEU A 90 22.02 11.19 -29.77
C LEU A 90 21.46 11.97 -28.57
N VAL A 91 22.30 12.30 -27.60
CA VAL A 91 21.93 13.05 -26.38
C VAL A 91 21.44 14.46 -26.74
N ALA A 92 22.21 15.21 -27.53
CA ALA A 92 21.83 16.56 -27.98
C ALA A 92 20.52 16.60 -28.79
N ARG A 93 20.18 15.52 -29.53
CA ARG A 93 18.89 15.42 -30.24
C ARG A 93 17.72 15.13 -29.31
N LEU A 94 17.95 14.39 -28.22
CA LEU A 94 16.97 14.13 -27.19
C LEU A 94 16.73 15.38 -26.34
N GLU A 95 17.78 16.11 -25.98
CA GLU A 95 17.71 17.38 -25.23
C GLU A 95 17.00 18.49 -26.02
N ALA A 96 17.24 18.59 -27.33
CA ALA A 96 16.57 19.55 -28.20
C ALA A 96 15.05 19.27 -28.37
N ARG A 97 14.57 18.10 -27.92
CA ARG A 97 13.16 17.68 -28.02
C ARG A 97 12.60 17.45 -26.63
N TRP A 98 12.19 18.53 -25.97
CA TRP A 98 11.52 18.46 -24.66
C TRP A 98 10.39 17.40 -24.57
N PRO A 99 9.60 17.09 -25.64
CA PRO A 99 8.59 16.02 -25.55
C PRO A 99 9.21 14.62 -25.44
N ALA A 100 10.39 14.40 -26.02
CA ALA A 100 11.11 13.13 -25.91
C ALA A 100 11.69 12.93 -24.50
N ALA A 101 12.21 14.00 -23.90
CA ALA A 101 12.63 13.99 -22.50
C ALA A 101 11.43 13.71 -21.56
N LEU A 102 10.29 14.38 -21.77
CA LEU A 102 9.07 14.11 -21.01
C LEU A 102 8.59 12.67 -21.19
N ALA A 103 8.57 12.15 -22.41
CA ALA A 103 8.18 10.77 -22.69
C ALA A 103 9.11 9.76 -21.98
N ALA A 104 10.42 10.02 -21.94
CA ALA A 104 11.37 9.19 -21.21
C ALA A 104 11.12 9.21 -19.69
N VAL A 105 10.80 10.38 -19.11
CA VAL A 105 10.43 10.50 -17.70
C VAL A 105 9.14 9.73 -17.41
N VAL A 106 8.10 9.92 -18.23
CA VAL A 106 6.82 9.20 -18.07
C VAL A 106 7.02 7.70 -18.20
N ALA A 107 7.81 7.24 -19.17
CA ALA A 107 8.15 5.82 -19.31
C ALA A 107 8.93 5.30 -18.10
N GLY A 108 9.90 6.07 -17.59
CA GLY A 108 10.66 5.71 -16.39
C GLY A 108 9.76 5.59 -15.15
N VAL A 109 8.86 6.55 -14.93
CA VAL A 109 7.85 6.49 -13.86
C VAL A 109 6.94 5.27 -14.07
N GLY A 110 6.47 5.01 -15.29
CA GLY A 110 5.67 3.84 -15.62
C GLY A 110 6.36 2.51 -15.29
N VAL A 111 7.66 2.41 -15.56
CA VAL A 111 8.47 1.22 -15.17
C VAL A 111 8.57 1.09 -13.66
N LEU A 112 8.84 2.18 -12.94
CA LEU A 112 8.93 2.15 -11.47
C LEU A 112 7.58 1.79 -10.82
N VAL A 113 6.48 2.38 -11.29
CA VAL A 113 5.13 2.05 -10.84
C VAL A 113 4.81 0.58 -11.15
N SER A 114 5.15 0.09 -12.34
CA SER A 114 4.92 -1.32 -12.70
C SER A 114 5.76 -2.28 -11.85
N ALA A 115 7.02 -1.95 -11.58
CA ALA A 115 7.88 -2.72 -10.70
C ALA A 115 7.33 -2.75 -9.27
N TYR A 116 6.78 -1.65 -8.77
CA TYR A 116 6.17 -1.58 -7.45
C TYR A 116 4.83 -2.32 -7.37
N VAL A 117 3.93 -2.12 -8.34
CA VAL A 117 2.57 -2.68 -8.34
C VAL A 117 2.56 -4.16 -8.70
N TYR A 118 3.40 -4.61 -9.63
CA TYR A 118 3.40 -6.01 -10.10
C TYR A 118 4.67 -6.76 -9.72
N GLY A 119 5.84 -6.13 -9.84
CA GLY A 119 7.13 -6.78 -9.55
C GLY A 119 7.27 -7.15 -8.08
N LEU A 120 6.99 -6.23 -7.16
CA LEU A 120 7.13 -6.46 -5.73
C LEU A 120 6.16 -7.53 -5.20
N PRO A 121 4.85 -7.53 -5.51
CA PRO A 121 3.96 -8.62 -5.10
C PRO A 121 4.33 -9.98 -5.68
N ALA A 122 4.81 -10.03 -6.94
CA ALA A 122 5.27 -11.26 -7.56
C ALA A 122 6.53 -11.80 -6.84
N ALA A 123 7.48 -10.92 -6.53
CA ALA A 123 8.66 -11.29 -5.74
C ALA A 123 8.30 -11.75 -4.33
N ALA A 124 7.39 -11.04 -3.64
CA ALA A 124 6.91 -11.41 -2.31
C ALA A 124 6.26 -12.80 -2.32
N ARG A 125 5.38 -13.09 -3.28
CA ARG A 125 4.80 -14.43 -3.49
C ARG A 125 5.85 -15.51 -3.70
N TRP A 126 6.82 -15.23 -4.57
CA TRP A 126 7.89 -16.17 -4.90
C TRP A 126 8.81 -16.49 -3.71
N VAL A 127 9.16 -15.46 -2.92
CA VAL A 127 9.98 -15.59 -1.71
C VAL A 127 9.20 -16.30 -0.62
N ALA A 128 7.96 -15.87 -0.35
CA ALA A 128 7.08 -16.48 0.63
C ALA A 128 7.03 -17.99 0.39
N GLY A 129 6.68 -18.45 -0.82
CA GLY A 129 6.60 -19.87 -1.16
C GLY A 129 7.88 -20.70 -0.93
N ARG A 130 9.06 -20.06 -0.84
CA ARG A 130 10.37 -20.72 -0.61
C ARG A 130 10.86 -20.65 0.83
N LEU A 131 10.27 -19.79 1.67
CA LEU A 131 10.68 -19.68 3.05
C LEU A 131 10.30 -20.95 3.83
N PRO A 132 11.20 -21.48 4.68
CA PRO A 132 10.90 -22.65 5.49
C PRO A 132 9.85 -22.31 6.57
N PRO A 133 8.99 -23.26 6.97
CA PRO A 133 7.97 -23.03 7.99
C PRO A 133 8.52 -22.55 9.34
N SER A 134 9.78 -22.87 9.66
CA SER A 134 10.44 -22.40 10.88
C SER A 134 10.72 -20.89 10.87
N ALA A 135 11.02 -20.31 9.70
CA ALA A 135 11.21 -18.87 9.58
C ALA A 135 9.88 -18.13 9.77
N GLU A 136 8.79 -18.67 9.23
CA GLU A 136 7.46 -18.09 9.42
C GLU A 136 7.02 -18.14 10.87
N ARG A 137 7.21 -19.27 11.56
CA ARG A 137 6.85 -19.40 12.97
C ARG A 137 7.60 -18.40 13.84
N ARG A 138 8.91 -18.21 13.61
CA ARG A 138 9.70 -17.20 14.34
C ARG A 138 9.16 -15.79 14.14
N LEU A 139 8.80 -15.44 12.90
CA LEU A 139 8.18 -14.16 12.61
C LEU A 139 6.82 -14.03 13.30
N GLY A 140 5.98 -15.06 13.21
CA GLY A 140 4.67 -15.09 13.85
C GLY A 140 4.75 -14.96 15.37
N ASP A 141 5.70 -15.65 16.03
CA ASP A 141 5.93 -15.55 17.47
C ASP A 141 6.38 -14.14 17.87
N GLY A 142 7.26 -13.50 17.09
CA GLY A 142 7.70 -12.12 17.32
C GLY A 142 6.56 -11.10 17.13
N VAL A 143 5.71 -11.30 16.12
CA VAL A 143 4.51 -10.47 15.91
C VAL A 143 3.52 -10.65 17.06
N LEU A 144 3.28 -11.89 17.48
CA LEU A 144 2.40 -12.16 18.61
C LEU A 144 2.90 -11.49 19.88
N GLU A 145 4.21 -11.49 20.13
CA GLU A 145 4.79 -10.78 21.28
C GLU A 145 4.55 -9.26 21.20
N VAL A 146 4.71 -8.66 20.02
CA VAL A 146 4.41 -7.24 19.81
C VAL A 146 2.93 -6.96 20.06
N LEU A 147 2.03 -7.83 19.59
CA LEU A 147 0.59 -7.70 19.81
C LEU A 147 0.21 -7.89 21.28
N ASP A 148 0.69 -8.93 21.95
CA ASP A 148 0.42 -9.21 23.38
C ASP A 148 0.94 -8.09 24.30
N ARG A 149 2.01 -7.39 23.92
CA ARG A 149 2.53 -6.25 24.68
C ARG A 149 1.73 -4.96 24.50
N ASN A 150 1.14 -4.74 23.31
CA ASN A 150 0.60 -3.44 22.94
C ASN A 150 -0.91 -3.41 22.68
N LEU A 151 -1.49 -4.49 22.14
CA LEU A 151 -2.84 -4.51 21.59
C LEU A 151 -3.74 -5.62 22.14
N LEU A 152 -3.19 -6.73 22.62
CA LEU A 152 -3.94 -7.89 23.11
C LEU A 152 -3.83 -8.03 24.63
N ARG A 153 -4.80 -8.73 25.21
CA ARG A 153 -4.86 -9.09 26.62
C ARG A 153 -5.09 -10.60 26.76
N PRO A 154 -4.79 -11.19 27.93
CA PRO A 154 -5.17 -12.57 28.22
C PRO A 154 -6.67 -12.79 27.97
N THR A 155 -7.02 -13.96 27.44
CA THR A 155 -8.43 -14.33 27.21
C THR A 155 -9.20 -14.39 28.52
N THR A 156 -10.46 -14.00 28.44
CA THR A 156 -11.48 -14.06 29.48
C THR A 156 -12.46 -15.22 29.26
N LEU A 157 -12.27 -16.01 28.19
CA LEU A 157 -13.06 -17.20 27.92
C LEU A 157 -12.72 -18.30 28.92
N SER A 158 -13.74 -18.98 29.42
CA SER A 158 -13.59 -20.21 30.18
C SER A 158 -12.91 -21.29 29.34
N GLU A 159 -12.25 -22.24 29.99
CA GLU A 159 -11.65 -23.36 29.27
C GLU A 159 -12.67 -24.19 28.49
N GLU A 160 -13.93 -24.22 28.95
CA GLU A 160 -15.02 -24.91 28.24
C GLU A 160 -15.35 -24.22 26.92
N GLU A 161 -15.49 -22.89 26.91
CA GLU A 161 -15.69 -22.11 25.69
C GLU A 161 -14.54 -22.31 24.69
N GLN A 162 -13.30 -22.28 25.18
CA GLN A 162 -12.11 -22.50 24.34
C GLN A 162 -12.09 -23.92 23.74
N ARG A 163 -12.37 -24.94 24.56
CA ARG A 163 -12.45 -26.34 24.09
C ARG A 163 -13.58 -26.54 23.08
N ALA A 164 -14.75 -25.95 23.31
CA ALA A 164 -15.89 -26.03 22.41
C ALA A 164 -15.59 -25.38 21.05
N ALA A 165 -14.98 -24.18 21.07
CA ALA A 165 -14.54 -23.49 19.86
C ALA A 165 -13.50 -24.31 19.09
N GLN A 166 -12.46 -24.81 19.77
CA GLN A 166 -11.42 -25.64 19.17
C GLN A 166 -12.01 -26.91 18.54
N ALA A 167 -12.83 -27.65 19.29
CA ALA A 167 -13.41 -28.90 18.81
C ALA A 167 -14.28 -28.71 17.56
N ARG A 168 -15.06 -27.62 17.51
CA ARG A 168 -15.90 -27.29 16.36
C ARG A 168 -15.08 -26.94 15.12
N VAL A 169 -14.00 -26.19 15.28
CA VAL A 169 -13.06 -25.89 14.18
C VAL A 169 -12.35 -27.16 13.70
N ASP A 170 -11.84 -27.97 14.63
CA ASP A 170 -11.11 -29.19 14.31
C ASP A 170 -11.96 -30.21 13.55
N ASP A 171 -13.25 -30.33 13.90
CA ASP A 171 -14.20 -31.16 13.17
C ASP A 171 -14.31 -30.75 11.69
N ALA A 172 -14.49 -29.46 11.42
CA ALA A 172 -14.56 -28.96 10.05
C ALA A 172 -13.22 -29.04 9.32
N ALA A 173 -12.11 -28.73 10.00
CA ALA A 173 -10.79 -28.67 9.38
C ALA A 173 -10.26 -30.02 8.92
N ARG A 174 -10.71 -31.13 9.53
CA ARG A 174 -10.41 -32.51 9.08
C ARG A 174 -10.72 -32.72 7.60
N PHE A 175 -11.77 -32.07 7.09
CA PHE A 175 -12.20 -32.20 5.70
C PHE A 175 -11.92 -30.93 4.90
N GLY A 176 -12.10 -29.76 5.53
CA GLY A 176 -11.96 -28.46 4.87
C GLY A 176 -10.51 -28.01 4.62
N ALA A 177 -9.57 -28.40 5.48
CA ALA A 177 -8.16 -27.99 5.38
C ALA A 177 -7.17 -29.06 5.87
N PRO A 178 -7.25 -30.31 5.39
CA PRO A 178 -6.45 -31.43 5.92
C PRO A 178 -4.93 -31.26 5.78
N ALA A 179 -4.48 -30.41 4.85
CA ALA A 179 -3.07 -30.14 4.59
C ALA A 179 -2.53 -28.90 5.32
N VAL A 180 -3.38 -28.12 6.00
CA VAL A 180 -2.99 -26.88 6.66
C VAL A 180 -2.72 -27.16 8.14
N SER A 181 -1.48 -26.92 8.58
CA SER A 181 -1.15 -26.95 10.00
C SER A 181 -1.52 -25.61 10.64
N TYR A 182 -2.37 -25.64 11.66
CA TYR A 182 -2.77 -24.43 12.39
C TYR A 182 -2.79 -24.65 13.90
N ARG A 183 -2.79 -23.53 14.64
CA ARG A 183 -2.99 -23.47 16.09
C ARG A 183 -3.95 -22.32 16.39
N LEU A 184 -5.04 -22.59 17.09
CA LEU A 184 -5.90 -21.51 17.59
C LEU A 184 -5.31 -20.92 18.87
N LEU A 185 -5.40 -19.61 19.01
CA LEU A 185 -4.98 -18.87 20.18
C LEU A 185 -6.09 -17.89 20.57
N PHE A 186 -6.55 -17.97 21.81
CA PHE A 186 -7.61 -17.10 22.32
C PHE A 186 -7.01 -15.88 23.03
N ARG A 187 -7.54 -14.69 22.74
CA ARG A 187 -7.10 -13.41 23.30
C ARG A 187 -8.27 -12.45 23.50
N ALA A 188 -8.19 -11.59 24.51
CA ALA A 188 -9.08 -10.45 24.60
C ALA A 188 -8.49 -9.25 23.84
N ALA A 189 -9.34 -8.41 23.25
CA ALA A 189 -8.91 -7.13 22.69
C ALA A 189 -8.51 -6.19 23.83
N GLY A 190 -7.31 -5.59 23.74
CA GLY A 190 -6.90 -4.52 24.66
C GLY A 190 -7.44 -3.15 24.24
N PHE A 191 -7.70 -2.97 22.95
CA PHE A 191 -8.30 -1.80 22.32
C PHE A 191 -8.88 -2.19 20.94
N GLY A 192 -9.91 -1.50 20.47
CA GLY A 192 -10.59 -1.78 19.20
C GLY A 192 -11.66 -2.89 19.28
N PRO A 193 -12.14 -3.41 18.13
CA PRO A 193 -13.27 -4.34 18.10
C PRO A 193 -12.91 -5.68 18.76
N SER A 194 -13.76 -6.13 19.68
CA SER A 194 -13.61 -7.43 20.35
C SER A 194 -14.05 -8.62 19.48
N THR A 195 -14.77 -8.35 18.39
CA THR A 195 -15.25 -9.33 17.40
C THR A 195 -14.31 -9.35 16.19
N ASN A 196 -13.17 -10.04 16.32
CA ASN A 196 -12.24 -10.23 15.21
C ASN A 196 -11.45 -11.54 15.31
N ALA A 197 -10.82 -11.94 14.20
CA ALA A 197 -9.83 -13.01 14.11
C ALA A 197 -8.74 -12.62 13.11
N PHE A 198 -7.54 -13.18 13.24
CA PHE A 198 -6.49 -12.99 12.24
C PHE A 198 -5.45 -14.12 12.27
N ALA A 199 -4.99 -14.51 11.08
CA ALA A 199 -3.89 -15.44 10.89
C ALA A 199 -2.52 -14.77 10.97
N LEU A 200 -1.63 -15.34 11.78
CA LEU A 200 -0.20 -15.01 11.85
C LEU A 200 0.61 -15.91 10.93
N PRO A 201 1.79 -15.45 10.46
CA PRO A 201 2.77 -16.30 9.80
C PRO A 201 3.06 -17.57 10.61
N GLY A 202 3.17 -18.72 9.92
CA GLY A 202 3.43 -20.00 10.57
C GLY A 202 2.20 -20.73 11.12
N GLY A 203 0.98 -20.21 10.88
CA GLY A 203 -0.28 -20.93 11.08
C GLY A 203 -0.95 -20.72 12.43
N THR A 204 -0.52 -19.73 13.23
CA THR A 204 -1.28 -19.38 14.44
C THR A 204 -2.46 -18.50 14.05
N VAL A 205 -3.68 -18.91 14.36
CA VAL A 205 -4.90 -18.12 14.16
C VAL A 205 -5.32 -17.57 15.52
N VAL A 206 -5.34 -16.25 15.66
CA VAL A 206 -5.78 -15.59 16.88
C VAL A 206 -7.28 -15.33 16.78
N LEU A 207 -8.03 -15.79 17.78
CA LEU A 207 -9.47 -15.57 17.91
C LEU A 207 -9.72 -14.64 19.09
N LEU A 208 -10.42 -13.54 18.83
CA LEU A 208 -10.78 -12.62 19.91
C LEU A 208 -12.03 -13.11 20.66
N ASP A 209 -12.06 -12.88 21.97
CA ASP A 209 -13.12 -13.37 22.84
C ASP A 209 -14.53 -12.93 22.40
N GLY A 210 -14.68 -11.70 21.89
CA GLY A 210 -15.96 -11.19 21.41
C GLY A 210 -16.47 -11.95 20.20
N LEU A 211 -15.57 -12.35 19.29
CA LEU A 211 -15.92 -13.20 18.15
C LEU A 211 -16.40 -14.57 18.63
N VAL A 212 -15.66 -15.19 19.54
CA VAL A 212 -16.03 -16.51 20.07
C VAL A 212 -17.40 -16.42 20.74
N ARG A 213 -17.65 -15.46 21.62
CA ARG A 213 -18.97 -15.31 22.26
C ARG A 213 -20.11 -15.02 21.28
N GLY A 214 -19.85 -14.22 20.24
CA GLY A 214 -20.85 -13.88 19.22
C GLY A 214 -21.15 -15.00 18.21
N THR A 215 -20.30 -16.03 18.13
CA THR A 215 -20.39 -17.10 17.11
C THR A 215 -20.25 -18.52 17.65
N ALA A 216 -20.05 -18.71 18.95
CA ALA A 216 -19.75 -20.02 19.56
C ALA A 216 -20.85 -21.07 19.36
N SER A 217 -22.09 -20.63 19.16
CA SER A 217 -23.26 -21.50 19.03
C SER A 217 -23.58 -21.93 17.58
N ASP A 218 -22.91 -21.37 16.56
CA ASP A 218 -23.21 -21.65 15.17
C ASP A 218 -21.98 -21.80 14.27
N ASP A 219 -22.24 -21.94 12.97
CA ASP A 219 -21.24 -22.20 11.94
C ASP A 219 -20.50 -20.93 11.50
N ARG A 220 -20.83 -19.75 12.02
CA ARG A 220 -20.10 -18.50 11.69
C ARG A 220 -18.67 -18.57 12.18
N LEU A 221 -18.41 -19.15 13.36
CA LEU A 221 -17.04 -19.35 13.86
C LEU A 221 -16.21 -20.18 12.87
N VAL A 222 -16.80 -21.28 12.38
CA VAL A 222 -16.18 -22.18 11.40
C VAL A 222 -15.93 -21.46 10.08
N ALA A 223 -16.86 -20.61 9.65
CA ALA A 223 -16.72 -19.82 8.44
C ALA A 223 -15.57 -18.80 8.54
N VAL A 224 -15.49 -18.05 9.64
CA VAL A 224 -14.41 -17.08 9.88
C VAL A 224 -13.07 -17.81 9.93
N VAL A 225 -12.97 -18.91 10.67
CA VAL A 225 -11.72 -19.68 10.72
C VAL A 225 -11.37 -20.30 9.37
N GLY A 226 -12.36 -20.77 8.60
CA GLY A 226 -12.14 -21.26 7.24
C GLY A 226 -11.49 -20.21 6.33
N HIS A 227 -11.93 -18.94 6.44
CA HIS A 227 -11.32 -17.80 5.76
C HIS A 227 -9.87 -17.55 6.25
N GLU A 228 -9.63 -17.54 7.56
CA GLU A 228 -8.28 -17.38 8.12
C GLU A 228 -7.33 -18.51 7.69
N LEU A 229 -7.82 -19.75 7.62
CA LEU A 229 -7.04 -20.87 7.11
C LEU A 229 -6.72 -20.73 5.62
N GLY A 230 -7.56 -20.05 4.84
CA GLY A 230 -7.23 -19.61 3.48
C GLY A 230 -6.01 -18.69 3.44
N HIS A 231 -5.96 -17.69 4.33
CA HIS A 231 -4.77 -16.83 4.47
C HIS A 231 -3.52 -17.62 4.87
N VAL A 232 -3.64 -18.58 5.79
CA VAL A 232 -2.53 -19.47 6.18
C VAL A 232 -2.07 -20.32 5.00
N ALA A 233 -2.99 -20.98 4.30
CA ALA A 233 -2.68 -21.86 3.17
C ALA A 233 -1.95 -21.12 2.05
N ARG A 234 -2.35 -19.87 1.76
CA ARG A 234 -1.74 -19.03 0.74
C ARG A 234 -0.60 -18.15 1.25
N ARG A 235 -0.31 -18.18 2.56
CA ARG A 235 0.76 -17.42 3.23
C ARG A 235 0.62 -15.92 3.03
N HIS A 236 -0.61 -15.40 3.02
CA HIS A 236 -0.90 -13.99 2.72
C HIS A 236 -0.20 -13.02 3.70
N SER A 237 -0.16 -13.35 5.00
CA SER A 237 0.50 -12.49 6.00
C SER A 237 2.01 -12.37 5.75
N MET A 238 2.66 -13.44 5.29
CA MET A 238 4.07 -13.42 4.89
C MET A 238 4.27 -12.60 3.61
N GLN A 239 3.37 -12.71 2.63
CA GLN A 239 3.43 -11.89 1.41
C GLN A 239 3.24 -10.40 1.73
N ALA A 240 2.29 -10.06 2.60
CA ALA A 240 2.02 -8.71 3.05
C ALA A 240 3.24 -8.12 3.79
N PHE A 241 3.85 -8.89 4.69
CA PHE A 241 5.10 -8.51 5.35
C PHE A 241 6.24 -8.23 4.36
N LEU A 242 6.50 -9.15 3.44
CA LEU A 242 7.58 -9.01 2.45
C LEU A 242 7.36 -7.81 1.52
N LYS A 243 6.09 -7.49 1.22
CA LYS A 243 5.71 -6.31 0.44
C LYS A 243 5.91 -5.03 1.24
N SER A 244 5.51 -4.98 2.51
CA SER A 244 5.56 -3.76 3.33
C SER A 244 6.99 -3.42 3.77
N ALA A 245 7.74 -4.40 4.26
CA ALA A 245 9.13 -4.22 4.64
C ALA A 245 10.07 -4.11 3.42
N GLY A 246 9.64 -4.62 2.26
CA GLY A 246 10.49 -4.84 1.10
C GLY A 246 11.39 -6.07 1.30
N VAL A 247 11.55 -6.89 0.25
CA VAL A 247 12.21 -8.20 0.32
C VAL A 247 13.61 -8.14 0.96
N GLY A 248 14.39 -7.10 0.67
CA GLY A 248 15.74 -6.92 1.20
C GLY A 248 15.79 -6.59 2.70
N ALA A 249 14.91 -5.72 3.19
CA ALA A 249 14.88 -5.38 4.62
C ALA A 249 14.14 -6.45 5.44
N ALA A 250 13.14 -7.11 4.85
CA ALA A 250 12.44 -8.24 5.46
C ALA A 250 13.41 -9.40 5.76
N ALA A 251 14.40 -9.65 4.90
CA ALA A 251 15.47 -10.60 5.18
C ALA A 251 16.20 -10.23 6.49
N SER A 252 16.66 -8.99 6.64
CA SER A 252 17.34 -8.55 7.87
C SER A 252 16.48 -8.73 9.13
N LEU A 253 15.18 -8.43 9.04
CA LEU A 253 14.22 -8.62 10.15
C LEU A 253 14.00 -10.10 10.51
N LEU A 254 13.96 -10.99 9.51
CA LEU A 254 13.84 -12.44 9.73
C LEU A 254 15.08 -13.05 10.41
N TRP A 255 16.25 -12.44 10.24
CA TRP A 255 17.53 -13.00 10.69
C TRP A 255 18.21 -12.33 11.87
N GLY A 256 17.74 -11.19 12.42
CA GLY A 256 18.42 -10.69 13.61
C GLY A 256 18.06 -9.36 14.26
N ASP A 257 17.05 -8.59 13.82
CA ASP A 257 16.79 -7.30 14.51
C ASP A 257 15.32 -6.85 14.51
N PHE A 258 14.52 -7.47 15.37
CA PHE A 258 13.20 -6.93 15.77
C PHE A 258 13.29 -6.05 17.04
N SER A 259 14.48 -5.56 17.41
CA SER A 259 14.73 -4.96 18.73
C SER A 259 14.15 -3.53 18.91
N GLY A 260 13.84 -2.83 17.82
CA GLY A 260 13.24 -1.50 17.84
C GLY A 260 11.71 -1.53 17.91
N GLN A 261 11.13 -1.35 19.11
CA GLN A 261 9.67 -1.38 19.33
C GLN A 261 8.89 -0.43 18.40
N ALA A 262 9.42 0.76 18.11
CA ALA A 262 8.75 1.77 17.27
C ALA A 262 8.62 1.34 15.79
N ALA A 263 9.54 0.52 15.26
CA ALA A 263 9.48 0.01 13.90
C ALA A 263 8.71 -1.32 13.81
N ALA A 264 8.64 -2.07 14.91
CA ALA A 264 8.03 -3.39 14.98
C ALA A 264 6.49 -3.35 14.87
N ILE A 265 5.83 -2.35 15.48
CA ILE A 265 4.36 -2.24 15.48
C ILE A 265 3.81 -2.00 14.07
N PRO A 266 4.26 -0.99 13.30
CA PRO A 266 3.77 -0.81 11.93
C PRO A 266 4.03 -2.02 11.03
N ALA A 267 5.18 -2.68 11.19
CA ALA A 267 5.53 -3.88 10.43
C ALA A 267 4.62 -5.07 10.77
N ALA A 268 4.29 -5.27 12.06
CA ALA A 268 3.34 -6.28 12.52
C ALA A 268 1.94 -6.04 11.95
N LEU A 269 1.47 -4.79 12.00
CA LEU A 269 0.14 -4.42 11.52
C LEU A 269 0.01 -4.51 10.01
N ALA A 270 1.07 -4.19 9.28
CA ALA A 270 1.11 -4.35 7.83
C ALA A 270 0.93 -5.80 7.36
N MET A 271 1.09 -6.80 8.24
CA MET A 271 0.83 -8.20 7.90
C MET A 271 -0.67 -8.52 7.80
N PHE A 272 -1.52 -7.66 8.36
CA PHE A 272 -2.97 -7.79 8.32
C PHE A 272 -3.63 -6.86 7.29
N ASP A 273 -2.85 -6.08 6.54
CA ASP A 273 -3.35 -5.29 5.40
C ASP A 273 -3.31 -6.14 4.13
N TYR A 274 -4.36 -6.93 3.93
CA TYR A 274 -4.45 -7.83 2.79
C TYR A 274 -4.93 -7.12 1.51
N SER A 275 -4.39 -7.56 0.36
CA SER A 275 -4.85 -7.05 -0.93
C SER A 275 -6.27 -7.52 -1.26
N ARG A 276 -6.93 -6.85 -2.20
CA ARG A 276 -8.24 -7.28 -2.74
C ARG A 276 -8.22 -8.73 -3.23
N ASP A 277 -7.14 -9.09 -3.92
CA ASP A 277 -6.96 -10.44 -4.43
C ASP A 277 -6.78 -11.44 -3.28
N ALA A 278 -5.99 -11.12 -2.26
CA ALA A 278 -5.79 -11.98 -1.11
C ALA A 278 -7.11 -12.26 -0.34
N GLU A 279 -7.95 -11.25 -0.16
CA GLU A 279 -9.29 -11.41 0.43
C GLU A 279 -10.18 -12.32 -0.42
N ARG A 280 -10.23 -12.09 -1.73
CA ARG A 280 -11.00 -12.91 -2.67
C ARG A 280 -10.54 -14.38 -2.65
N GLU A 281 -9.23 -14.58 -2.66
CA GLU A 281 -8.61 -15.89 -2.60
C GLU A 281 -8.90 -16.63 -1.28
N ALA A 282 -8.89 -15.92 -0.15
CA ALA A 282 -9.27 -16.46 1.15
C ALA A 282 -10.78 -16.73 1.26
N ASP A 283 -11.62 -15.89 0.64
CA ASP A 283 -13.07 -16.11 0.56
C ASP A 283 -13.41 -17.38 -0.25
N GLU A 284 -12.78 -17.56 -1.40
CA GLU A 284 -12.87 -18.78 -2.21
C GLU A 284 -12.44 -20.02 -1.41
N ASP A 285 -11.32 -19.93 -0.69
CA ASP A 285 -10.82 -21.01 0.16
C ASP A 285 -11.76 -21.32 1.32
N GLY A 286 -12.32 -20.30 1.97
CA GLY A 286 -13.31 -20.44 3.04
C GLY A 286 -14.60 -21.11 2.58
N VAL A 287 -15.12 -20.74 1.40
CA VAL A 287 -16.29 -21.43 0.81
C VAL A 287 -15.96 -22.89 0.48
N ARG A 288 -14.78 -23.17 -0.08
CA ARG A 288 -14.34 -24.56 -0.34
C ARG A 288 -14.18 -25.36 0.95
N PHE A 289 -13.61 -24.75 1.98
CA PHE A 289 -13.44 -25.32 3.32
C PHE A 289 -14.79 -25.75 3.91
N LEU A 290 -15.77 -24.84 3.91
CA LEU A 290 -17.12 -25.12 4.44
C LEU A 290 -17.81 -26.24 3.65
N ARG A 291 -17.74 -26.19 2.32
CA ARG A 291 -18.34 -27.22 1.46
C ARG A 291 -17.72 -28.59 1.68
N ALA A 292 -16.39 -28.67 1.78
CA ALA A 292 -15.69 -29.92 2.06
C ALA A 292 -16.01 -30.46 3.45
N ALA A 293 -16.29 -29.58 4.42
CA ALA A 293 -16.81 -29.94 5.75
C ALA A 293 -18.32 -30.28 5.76
N GLY A 294 -19.01 -30.29 4.61
CA GLY A 294 -20.45 -30.57 4.51
C GLY A 294 -21.34 -29.45 5.08
N ARG A 295 -20.83 -28.22 5.16
CA ARG A 295 -21.50 -27.07 5.77
C ARG A 295 -21.93 -26.05 4.70
N SER A 296 -22.99 -25.29 5.03
CA SER A 296 -23.47 -24.19 4.18
C SER A 296 -22.45 -23.05 4.13
N ALA A 297 -22.44 -22.30 3.03
CA ALA A 297 -21.68 -21.04 2.92
C ALA A 297 -22.43 -19.84 3.51
N LEU A 298 -23.72 -19.99 3.85
CA LEU A 298 -24.53 -18.91 4.44
C LEU A 298 -23.91 -18.30 5.72
N PRO A 299 -23.36 -19.08 6.68
CA PRO A 299 -22.71 -18.51 7.86
C PRO A 299 -21.51 -17.61 7.54
N MET A 300 -20.86 -17.80 6.39
CA MET A 300 -19.80 -16.91 5.94
C MET A 300 -20.34 -15.55 5.51
N VAL A 301 -21.48 -15.54 4.81
CA VAL A 301 -22.21 -14.31 4.48
C VAL A 301 -22.65 -13.62 5.76
N ASP A 302 -23.18 -14.36 6.73
CA ASP A 302 -23.64 -13.81 8.01
C ASP A 302 -22.49 -13.18 8.81
N ALA A 303 -21.33 -13.83 8.83
CA ALA A 303 -20.14 -13.29 9.48
C ALA A 303 -19.69 -11.97 8.83
N LEU A 304 -19.71 -11.89 7.49
CA LEU A 304 -19.39 -10.65 6.77
C LEU A 304 -20.43 -9.54 7.01
N CYS A 305 -21.72 -9.90 7.10
CA CYS A 305 -22.79 -8.98 7.46
C CYS A 305 -22.62 -8.44 8.88
N LEU A 306 -22.25 -9.31 9.84
CA LEU A 306 -21.96 -8.90 11.23
C LEU A 306 -20.77 -7.95 11.29
N LEU A 307 -19.68 -8.24 10.58
CA LEU A 307 -18.54 -7.32 10.51
C LEU A 307 -18.93 -5.97 9.91
N GLN A 308 -19.78 -5.99 8.87
CA GLN A 308 -20.27 -4.76 8.25
C GLN A 308 -21.13 -3.94 9.20
N SER A 309 -21.93 -4.60 10.04
CA SER A 309 -22.76 -3.91 11.04
C SER A 309 -21.88 -3.25 12.11
N VAL A 310 -20.85 -3.96 12.60
CA VAL A 310 -19.88 -3.41 13.57
C VAL A 310 -19.11 -2.23 13.00
N GLU A 311 -18.72 -2.26 11.72
CA GLU A 311 -18.05 -1.12 11.06
C GLU A 311 -18.97 0.11 10.94
N LEU A 312 -20.26 -0.09 10.68
CA LEU A 312 -21.24 0.99 10.61
C LEU A 312 -21.53 1.58 12.00
N GLU A 313 -21.60 0.74 13.03
CA GLU A 313 -21.89 1.13 14.42
C GLU A 313 -20.77 1.94 15.05
N ALA A 314 -19.51 1.58 14.80
CA ALA A 314 -18.35 2.27 15.36
C ALA A 314 -18.11 3.67 14.76
N GLY A 315 -18.90 4.09 13.76
CA GLY A 315 -18.71 5.34 13.04
C GLY A 315 -17.41 5.37 12.22
N MET A 316 -17.41 6.11 11.12
CA MET A 316 -16.25 6.22 10.20
C MET A 316 -14.99 6.87 10.83
N GLY A 317 -14.96 7.12 12.15
CA GLY A 317 -13.90 7.81 12.86
C GLY A 317 -13.35 7.12 14.12
N GLU A 318 -14.04 6.13 14.72
CA GLU A 318 -13.56 5.48 15.96
C GLU A 318 -12.94 4.10 15.75
N LEU A 319 -13.07 3.49 14.57
CA LEU A 319 -12.20 2.38 14.19
C LEU A 319 -10.84 2.96 13.82
N PRO A 320 -9.77 2.71 14.58
CA PRO A 320 -8.46 2.86 14.00
C PRO A 320 -8.44 1.90 12.82
N GLY A 321 -8.26 2.42 11.59
CA GLY A 321 -8.10 1.59 10.39
C GLY A 321 -6.97 0.54 10.50
N LEU A 322 -6.21 0.62 11.60
CA LEU A 322 -5.27 -0.36 12.12
C LEU A 322 -5.85 -1.75 12.43
N LEU A 323 -7.17 -1.88 12.68
CA LEU A 323 -7.79 -3.15 13.12
C LEU A 323 -8.94 -3.65 12.23
N SER A 324 -9.36 -2.91 11.19
CA SER A 324 -10.12 -3.47 10.07
C SER A 324 -9.14 -4.21 9.15
N THR A 325 -8.82 -5.45 9.50
CA THR A 325 -7.86 -6.28 8.76
C THR A 325 -8.40 -6.75 7.40
N HIS A 326 -9.71 -6.64 7.18
CA HIS A 326 -10.36 -7.17 5.97
C HIS A 326 -11.36 -6.17 5.31
N PRO A 327 -10.89 -5.13 4.61
CA PRO A 327 -11.76 -4.11 4.02
C PRO A 327 -12.58 -4.64 2.82
N LYS A 328 -13.64 -3.89 2.45
CA LYS A 328 -14.50 -4.09 1.26
C LYS A 328 -15.58 -5.16 1.40
N LEU A 329 -16.27 -5.15 2.54
CA LEU A 329 -17.28 -6.13 2.90
C LEU A 329 -18.42 -6.25 1.89
N ALA A 330 -18.90 -5.16 1.27
CA ALA A 330 -20.00 -5.24 0.30
C ALA A 330 -19.67 -6.06 -0.96
N GLU A 331 -18.47 -5.89 -1.53
CA GLU A 331 -18.02 -6.66 -2.70
C GLU A 331 -17.84 -8.14 -2.34
N ARG A 332 -17.25 -8.40 -1.16
CA ARG A 332 -17.02 -9.75 -0.65
C ARG A 332 -18.32 -10.49 -0.36
N ILE A 333 -19.31 -9.83 0.26
CA ILE A 333 -20.65 -10.39 0.50
C ILE A 333 -21.29 -10.83 -0.82
N ALA A 334 -21.25 -9.98 -1.85
CA ALA A 334 -21.78 -10.33 -3.16
C ALA A 334 -21.03 -11.53 -3.78
N HIS A 335 -19.71 -11.55 -3.65
CA HIS A 335 -18.88 -12.63 -4.18
C HIS A 335 -19.11 -13.97 -3.48
N VAL A 336 -19.14 -14.00 -2.14
CA VAL A 336 -19.38 -15.20 -1.34
C VAL A 336 -20.79 -15.73 -1.55
N ARG A 337 -21.79 -14.86 -1.75
CA ARG A 337 -23.16 -15.30 -2.10
C ARG A 337 -23.19 -16.09 -3.40
N ASP A 338 -22.57 -15.55 -4.44
CA ASP A 338 -22.48 -16.18 -5.75
C ASP A 338 -21.70 -17.50 -5.68
N LEU A 339 -20.50 -17.46 -5.10
CA LEU A 339 -19.65 -18.65 -4.91
C LEU A 339 -20.35 -19.73 -4.11
N GLY A 340 -21.00 -19.34 -3.01
CA GLY A 340 -21.62 -20.22 -2.02
C GLY A 340 -22.95 -20.82 -2.46
N GLY A 341 -23.58 -20.29 -3.52
CA GLY A 341 -24.93 -20.67 -3.92
C GLY A 341 -25.98 -20.22 -2.89
N VAL A 342 -25.73 -19.09 -2.21
CA VAL A 342 -26.66 -18.50 -1.26
C VAL A 342 -27.79 -17.82 -2.03
N ASP A 343 -29.02 -17.91 -1.52
CA ASP A 343 -30.19 -17.30 -2.16
C ASP A 343 -29.96 -15.80 -2.42
N PRO A 344 -30.12 -15.33 -3.67
CA PRO A 344 -29.98 -13.90 -4.01
C PRO A 344 -30.92 -12.97 -3.24
N SER A 345 -32.02 -13.48 -2.71
CA SER A 345 -32.97 -12.75 -1.87
C SER A 345 -32.49 -12.57 -0.42
N TYR A 346 -31.45 -13.31 0.01
CA TYR A 346 -30.89 -13.19 1.35
C TYR A 346 -30.39 -11.76 1.60
N ARG A 347 -30.88 -11.15 2.68
CA ARG A 347 -30.47 -9.84 3.17
C ARG A 347 -29.65 -10.02 4.43
N CYS A 348 -28.62 -9.19 4.59
CA CYS A 348 -27.91 -9.13 5.86
C CYS A 348 -28.92 -8.80 6.97
N PRO A 349 -28.85 -9.48 8.13
CA PRO A 349 -29.66 -9.11 9.28
C PRO A 349 -29.40 -7.66 9.65
N ASP A 350 -30.43 -6.95 10.09
CA ASP A 350 -30.25 -5.62 10.66
C ASP A 350 -29.34 -5.72 11.91
N PRO A 351 -28.49 -4.71 12.16
CA PRO A 351 -27.72 -4.64 13.40
C PRO A 351 -28.65 -4.78 14.61
N PRO A 352 -28.23 -5.48 15.68
CA PRO A 352 -29.01 -5.48 16.92
C PRO A 352 -29.21 -4.01 17.37
N PRO A 353 -30.40 -3.66 17.90
CA PRO A 353 -30.62 -2.31 18.42
C PRO A 353 -29.58 -2.01 19.51
N ARG A 354 -29.07 -0.77 19.53
CA ARG A 354 -28.10 -0.32 20.54
C ARG A 354 -28.66 -0.67 21.93
N ALA A 355 -27.86 -1.34 22.75
CA ALA A 355 -28.17 -1.43 24.17
C ALA A 355 -28.20 0.02 24.69
N CYS A 356 -29.34 0.48 25.21
CA CYS A 356 -29.46 1.81 25.81
C CYS A 356 -28.42 1.94 26.93
N THR A 357 -27.34 2.67 26.68
CA THR A 357 -26.28 2.94 27.67
C THR A 357 -26.47 4.27 28.39
N THR A 358 -27.57 4.97 28.17
CA THR A 358 -27.94 6.18 28.90
C THR A 358 -29.25 5.93 29.64
N CYS A 359 -29.15 5.45 30.87
CA CYS A 359 -30.09 5.91 31.88
C CYS A 359 -29.52 7.24 32.34
N ASP A 360 -30.06 8.36 31.84
CA ASP A 360 -29.89 9.64 32.53
C ASP A 360 -30.49 9.41 33.93
N SER A 361 -29.63 9.29 34.94
CA SER A 361 -30.05 9.61 36.28
C SER A 361 -30.13 11.13 36.29
N ASP A 362 -31.35 11.68 36.27
CA ASP A 362 -31.58 13.07 36.59
C ASP A 362 -30.87 13.36 37.92
N GLU A 363 -29.75 14.09 37.84
CA GLU A 363 -29.11 14.72 38.98
C GLU A 363 -30.02 15.87 39.40
N ASP A 364 -31.00 15.59 40.26
CA ASP A 364 -31.72 16.64 40.97
C ASP A 364 -30.74 17.38 41.89
N GLU A 365 -30.46 18.63 41.52
CA GLU A 365 -29.68 19.58 42.28
C GLU A 365 -30.23 19.74 43.70
N ASP A 366 -29.34 19.60 44.69
CA ASP A 366 -29.59 19.87 46.10
C ASP A 366 -30.16 21.29 46.31
N GLY A 367 -31.44 21.34 46.72
CA GLY A 367 -32.10 22.53 47.25
C GLY A 367 -32.89 22.18 48.50
N GLU A 368 -32.41 22.68 49.65
CA GLU A 368 -32.97 22.49 50.99
C GLU A 368 -34.48 22.79 51.10
N ASP A 369 -35.22 21.97 51.87
CA ASP A 369 -36.13 22.38 52.96
C ASP A 369 -37.26 21.36 53.24
N GLY A 370 -37.38 20.89 54.50
CA GLY A 370 -38.69 20.68 55.15
C GLY A 370 -39.31 19.27 55.24
N PHE A 371 -39.35 18.75 56.47
CA PHE A 371 -40.41 17.94 57.12
C PHE A 371 -41.51 17.25 56.28
N GLY A 372 -41.72 15.94 56.50
CA GLY A 372 -43.03 15.30 56.30
C GLY A 372 -42.98 13.78 56.18
N GLU A 373 -43.82 13.11 56.94
CA GLU A 373 -44.05 11.65 56.98
C GLU A 373 -44.89 11.15 55.79
N ASP A 374 -44.83 9.83 55.57
CA ASP A 374 -45.86 8.93 55.03
C ASP A 374 -46.15 8.82 53.51
N GLU A 375 -46.26 7.53 53.13
CA GLU A 375 -47.10 6.89 52.11
C GLU A 375 -46.68 6.79 50.62
N GLU A 376 -46.69 5.53 50.18
CA GLU A 376 -47.04 4.93 48.87
C GLU A 376 -46.73 5.70 47.57
N GLY A 377 -45.84 5.15 46.76
CA GLY A 377 -45.51 5.64 45.41
C GLY A 377 -45.52 4.54 44.35
N GLU A 378 -46.24 4.82 43.28
CA GLU A 378 -46.69 3.97 42.18
C GLU A 378 -45.60 3.37 41.27
N ASP A 379 -46.01 2.31 40.55
CA ASP A 379 -45.33 1.61 39.45
C ASP A 379 -44.95 2.58 38.32
N GLY A 380 -43.74 3.12 38.39
CA GLY A 380 -43.13 3.91 37.31
C GLY A 380 -42.62 3.00 36.19
N THR A 381 -43.50 2.62 35.26
CA THR A 381 -43.08 2.02 33.99
C THR A 381 -42.28 3.04 33.17
N ALA A 382 -40.95 2.91 33.15
CA ALA A 382 -40.09 3.67 32.26
C ALA A 382 -40.31 3.21 30.81
N THR A 383 -41.05 3.99 30.02
CA THR A 383 -41.19 3.79 28.58
C THR A 383 -39.95 4.34 27.86
N CYS A 384 -39.12 3.45 27.31
CA CYS A 384 -38.09 3.81 26.35
C CYS A 384 -38.72 4.00 24.96
N GLU A 385 -38.82 5.23 24.47
CA GLU A 385 -39.07 5.48 23.04
C GLU A 385 -37.74 5.59 22.28
N PRO A 386 -37.59 4.96 21.10
CA PRO A 386 -36.38 5.08 20.29
C PRO A 386 -36.30 6.48 19.67
N GLU A 387 -35.16 7.15 19.82
CA GLU A 387 -34.87 8.38 19.07
C GLU A 387 -34.94 8.09 17.56
N GLY A 388 -35.91 8.72 16.88
CA GLY A 388 -36.01 8.71 15.41
C GLY A 388 -37.33 8.28 14.79
N ALA A 389 -38.41 8.09 15.57
CA ALA A 389 -39.74 7.89 14.97
C ALA A 389 -40.27 9.20 14.35
N PRO A 390 -40.60 9.26 13.05
CA PRO A 390 -41.30 10.41 12.49
C PRO A 390 -42.70 10.49 13.10
N ARG A 391 -43.03 11.62 13.72
CA ARG A 391 -44.36 11.87 14.29
C ARG A 391 -45.43 11.76 13.18
N PRO A 392 -46.52 10.99 13.38
CA PRO A 392 -47.60 10.93 12.42
C PRO A 392 -48.29 12.31 12.37
N GLY A 393 -48.61 12.74 11.16
CA GLY A 393 -49.01 14.11 10.84
C GLY A 393 -50.24 14.62 11.57
N SER A 394 -50.31 15.95 11.63
CA SER A 394 -51.51 16.74 11.86
C SER A 394 -51.64 17.74 10.71
N ASP A 395 -52.86 17.82 10.19
CA ASP A 395 -53.35 18.62 9.04
C ASP A 395 -52.77 20.02 8.85
#